data_AF-A0A535RXF6-F1
#
_entry.id   AF-A0A535RXF6-F1
#
_cell.length_a   1.000
_cell.length_b   1.000
_cell.length_c   1.000
_cell.angle_alpha   90.00
_cell.angle_beta   90.00
_cell.angle_gamma   90.00
#
_symmetry.space_group_name_H-M   'P 1'
#
loop_
_entity.id
_entity.type
_entity.pdbx_description
1 polymer ?
#
loop_
_entity_poly.entity_id
_entity_poly.type
_entity_poly.pdbx_seq_one_letter_code
_entity_poly.pdbx_strand_id
1 'polypeptide(L)'
;MTHLRQALDLAADVIPGYDHDRTLYRHQQLVREYYQIIPYGKDARRVALRTILRAIRTMDNPADLINAAIDELIKQRYELPAFSTLDRLVGRVRTLVYGHLFRGVNARMTPEIQHTIERLLGVQTPLHRSAFSQFKLVPQSPTLSHLKAWQDRLDWLMELGSMEPLLKDIPPAIVKHFAAEARALDTSELQDYTPAKRLTLVA
;
A
#
# COMPACT_ATOMS: atom_id res chain seq x y z
N MET A 1 10.25 30.33 -17.56
CA MET A 1 11.03 30.83 -18.73
C MET A 1 11.05 32.35 -18.84
N THR A 2 10.00 33.07 -18.41
CA THR A 2 9.95 34.55 -18.41
C THR A 2 11.02 35.21 -17.54
N HIS A 3 11.27 34.66 -16.35
CA HIS A 3 12.25 35.20 -15.39
C HIS A 3 13.69 35.20 -15.92
N LEU A 4 14.11 34.13 -16.63
CA LEU A 4 15.46 34.06 -17.20
C LEU A 4 15.64 35.00 -18.41
N ARG A 5 14.59 35.24 -19.21
CA ARG A 5 14.67 36.19 -20.34
C ARG A 5 14.82 37.63 -19.87
N GLN A 6 14.04 38.03 -18.86
CA GLN A 6 14.15 39.38 -18.29
C GLN A 6 15.50 39.62 -17.62
N ALA A 7 16.05 38.61 -16.93
CA ALA A 7 17.36 38.74 -16.29
C ALA A 7 18.53 38.82 -17.28
N LEU A 8 18.36 38.34 -18.52
CA LEU A 8 19.39 38.29 -19.56
C LEU A 8 19.15 39.27 -20.71
N ASP A 9 18.13 40.14 -20.59
CA ASP A 9 17.71 41.09 -21.63
C ASP A 9 17.45 40.45 -23.00
N LEU A 10 16.82 39.27 -23.00
CA LEU A 10 16.51 38.51 -24.20
C LEU A 10 15.11 38.82 -24.71
N ALA A 11 14.97 39.01 -26.03
CA ALA A 11 13.70 39.24 -26.68
C ALA A 11 12.70 38.08 -26.46
N ALA A 12 11.40 38.39 -26.51
CA ALA A 12 10.33 37.46 -26.13
C ALA A 12 10.16 36.27 -27.10
N ASP A 13 10.66 36.40 -28.31
CA ASP A 13 10.70 35.39 -29.37
C ASP A 13 11.92 34.47 -29.26
N VAL A 14 12.91 34.77 -28.41
CA VAL A 14 14.05 33.90 -28.16
C VAL A 14 13.58 32.64 -27.45
N ILE A 15 13.55 31.53 -28.18
CA ILE A 15 13.32 30.19 -27.65
C ILE A 15 14.68 29.64 -27.22
N PRO A 16 14.95 29.50 -25.90
CA PRO A 16 16.15 28.84 -25.46
C PRO A 16 16.06 27.36 -25.86
N GLY A 17 16.81 27.01 -26.90
CA GLY A 17 17.02 25.65 -27.37
C GLY A 17 18.42 25.18 -27.02
N TYR A 18 18.60 23.87 -27.01
CA TYR A 18 19.92 23.27 -27.08
C TYR A 18 20.10 22.74 -28.49
N ASP A 19 20.83 23.49 -29.32
CA ASP A 19 21.14 23.05 -30.69
C ASP A 19 22.05 21.81 -30.71
N HIS A 20 22.76 21.56 -29.59
CA HIS A 20 23.69 20.44 -29.44
C HIS A 20 23.57 19.81 -28.05
N ASP A 21 23.46 18.48 -28.01
CA ASP A 21 23.38 17.69 -26.77
C ASP A 21 24.55 17.96 -25.82
N ARG A 22 25.75 18.20 -26.35
CA ARG A 22 26.95 18.49 -25.55
C ARG A 22 26.77 19.74 -24.69
N THR A 23 26.10 20.77 -25.20
CA THR A 23 25.81 22.00 -24.48
C THR A 23 24.77 21.76 -23.38
N LEU A 24 23.75 20.93 -23.66
CA LEU A 24 22.75 20.50 -22.68
C LEU A 24 23.40 19.78 -21.50
N TYR A 25 24.21 18.75 -21.77
CA TYR A 25 24.88 18.00 -20.71
C TYR A 25 25.82 18.86 -19.88
N ARG A 26 26.55 19.79 -20.52
CA ARG A 26 27.40 20.75 -19.80
C ARG A 26 26.60 21.65 -18.87
N HIS A 27 25.47 22.20 -19.33
CA HIS A 27 24.63 23.06 -18.48
C HIS A 27 23.98 22.27 -17.35
N GLN A 28 23.53 21.04 -17.59
CA GLN A 28 23.05 20.16 -16.52
C GLN A 28 24.12 19.93 -15.45
N GLN A 29 25.38 19.69 -15.85
CA GLN A 29 26.48 19.55 -14.91
C GLN A 29 26.72 20.83 -14.10
N LEU A 30 26.77 22.00 -14.75
CA LEU A 30 26.95 23.28 -14.05
C LEU A 30 25.82 23.57 -13.06
N VAL A 31 24.57 23.25 -13.43
CA VAL A 31 23.41 23.39 -12.53
C VAL A 31 23.55 22.46 -11.32
N ARG A 32 23.96 21.20 -11.54
CA ARG A 32 24.22 20.24 -10.44
C ARG A 32 25.30 20.76 -9.50
N GLU A 33 26.41 21.25 -10.03
CA GLU A 33 27.52 21.80 -9.24
C GLU A 33 27.08 23.02 -8.42
N TYR A 34 26.35 23.95 -9.05
CA TYR A 34 25.87 25.17 -8.39
C TYR A 34 24.89 24.89 -7.24
N TYR A 35 23.90 24.02 -7.47
CA TYR A 35 22.91 23.66 -6.45
C TYR A 35 23.38 22.52 -5.52
N GLN A 36 24.59 21.99 -5.74
CA GLN A 36 25.16 20.85 -5.02
C GLN A 36 24.24 19.62 -5.07
N ILE A 37 23.64 19.37 -6.23
CA ILE A 37 22.72 18.27 -6.46
C ILE A 37 23.49 17.04 -6.93
N ILE A 38 23.19 15.90 -6.31
CA ILE A 38 23.82 14.60 -6.58
C ILE A 38 22.91 13.80 -7.54
N PRO A 39 23.40 13.35 -8.71
CA PRO A 39 22.60 12.56 -9.63
C PRO A 39 21.99 11.31 -8.98
N TYR A 40 20.78 10.94 -9.42
CA TYR A 40 20.13 9.73 -8.91
C TYR A 40 20.93 8.48 -9.29
N GLY A 41 21.50 7.82 -8.28
CA GLY A 41 22.34 6.64 -8.44
C GLY A 41 22.02 5.53 -7.45
N LYS A 42 22.98 4.61 -7.27
CA LYS A 42 22.83 3.47 -6.34
C LYS A 42 22.59 3.93 -4.89
N ASP A 43 23.24 5.01 -4.46
CA ASP A 43 23.12 5.51 -3.10
C ASP A 43 21.78 6.21 -2.86
N ALA A 44 21.34 7.06 -3.79
CA ALA A 44 20.00 7.66 -3.81
C ALA A 44 18.91 6.57 -3.73
N ARG A 45 19.05 5.52 -4.55
CA ARG A 45 18.13 4.37 -4.53
C ARG A 45 18.14 3.66 -3.18
N ARG A 46 19.30 3.50 -2.53
CA ARG A 46 19.41 2.89 -1.19
C ARG A 46 18.77 3.76 -0.12
N VAL A 47 18.88 5.08 -0.23
CA VAL A 47 18.20 6.04 0.65
C VAL A 47 16.69 5.89 0.49
N ALA A 48 16.17 6.01 -0.74
CA ALA A 48 14.74 5.85 -1.03
C ALA A 48 14.19 4.50 -0.50
N LEU A 49 14.90 3.40 -0.74
CA LEU A 49 14.51 2.08 -0.26
C LEU A 49 14.41 2.02 1.28
N ARG A 50 15.41 2.55 1.99
CA ARG A 50 15.40 2.59 3.47
C ARG A 50 14.26 3.44 4.01
N THR A 51 13.99 4.57 3.35
CA THR A 51 12.89 5.47 3.73
C THR A 51 11.54 4.77 3.57
N ILE A 52 11.31 4.12 2.42
CA ILE A 52 10.07 3.37 2.19
C ILE A 52 9.90 2.24 3.20
N LEU A 53 10.97 1.48 3.48
CA LEU A 53 10.94 0.39 4.48
C LEU A 53 10.67 0.89 5.91
N ARG A 54 11.06 2.12 6.23
CA ARG A 54 10.73 2.74 7.51
C ARG A 54 9.27 3.22 7.51
N ALA A 55 8.85 3.92 6.47
CA ALA A 55 7.51 4.50 6.35
C ALA A 55 6.41 3.42 6.36
N ILE A 56 6.64 2.28 5.70
CA ILE A 56 5.65 1.20 5.62
C ILE A 56 5.28 0.59 6.98
N ARG A 57 6.08 0.84 8.03
CA ARG A 57 5.78 0.42 9.40
C ARG A 57 4.68 1.25 10.06
N THR A 58 4.35 2.40 9.49
CA THR A 58 3.39 3.37 10.05
C THR A 58 2.28 3.75 9.08
N MET A 59 2.52 3.66 7.77
CA MET A 59 1.59 4.05 6.71
C MET A 59 1.61 3.00 5.60
N ASP A 60 0.50 2.85 4.87
CA ASP A 60 0.38 1.80 3.85
C ASP A 60 -0.02 2.32 2.45
N ASN A 61 -0.45 3.58 2.38
CA ASN A 61 -0.82 4.23 1.13
C ASN A 61 0.42 4.43 0.24
N PRO A 62 0.41 3.94 -1.01
CA PRO A 62 1.55 4.07 -1.92
C PRO A 62 1.94 5.53 -2.17
N ALA A 63 0.99 6.46 -2.24
CA ALA A 63 1.30 7.87 -2.44
C ALA A 63 2.13 8.44 -1.28
N ASP A 64 1.79 8.08 -0.04
CA ASP A 64 2.50 8.54 1.16
C ASP A 64 3.93 7.96 1.21
N LEU A 65 4.11 6.70 0.78
CA LEU A 65 5.42 6.07 0.66
C LEU A 65 6.31 6.73 -0.40
N ILE A 66 5.71 7.12 -1.54
CA ILE A 66 6.43 7.86 -2.59
C ILE A 66 6.81 9.25 -2.08
N ASN A 67 5.89 9.96 -1.43
CA ASN A 67 6.14 11.29 -0.88
C ASN A 67 7.27 11.25 0.15
N ALA A 68 7.26 10.29 1.08
CA ALA A 68 8.36 10.11 2.03
C ALA A 68 9.71 9.89 1.35
N ALA A 69 9.75 9.11 0.26
CA ALA A 69 10.97 8.90 -0.52
C ALA A 69 11.42 10.18 -1.23
N ILE A 70 10.50 10.96 -1.80
CA ILE A 70 10.79 12.25 -2.44
C ILE A 70 11.39 13.22 -1.42
N ASP A 71 10.74 13.37 -0.26
CA ASP A 71 11.19 14.27 0.81
C ASP A 71 12.61 13.94 1.27
N GLU A 72 12.91 12.65 1.47
CA GLU A 72 14.25 12.24 1.90
C GLU A 72 15.30 12.43 0.79
N LEU A 73 14.95 12.20 -0.48
CA LEU A 73 15.85 12.45 -1.60
C LEU A 73 16.17 13.95 -1.74
N ILE A 74 15.17 14.82 -1.64
CA ILE A 74 15.35 16.28 -1.67
C ILE A 74 16.23 16.72 -0.50
N LYS A 75 15.95 16.22 0.71
CA LYS A 75 16.71 16.55 1.92
C LYS A 75 18.19 16.19 1.80
N GLN A 76 18.52 15.09 1.12
CA GLN A 76 19.90 14.66 0.87
C GLN A 76 20.49 15.21 -0.44
N ARG A 77 19.80 16.15 -1.10
CA ARG A 77 20.20 16.79 -2.36
C ARG A 77 20.37 15.81 -3.52
N TYR A 78 19.65 14.70 -3.54
CA TYR A 78 19.62 13.84 -4.71
C TYR A 78 18.68 14.37 -5.78
N GLU A 79 19.03 14.19 -7.06
CA GLU A 79 18.09 14.34 -8.16
C GLU A 79 16.93 13.36 -7.98
N LEU A 80 15.73 13.84 -8.26
CA LEU A 80 14.55 12.99 -8.27
C LEU A 80 14.57 12.12 -9.53
N PRO A 81 14.40 10.80 -9.40
CA PRO A 81 14.22 9.95 -10.57
C PRO A 81 12.83 10.20 -11.17
N ALA A 82 12.57 9.63 -12.34
CA ALA A 82 11.21 9.57 -12.88
C ALA A 82 10.25 8.96 -11.85
N PHE A 83 9.01 9.49 -11.77
CA PHE A 83 7.98 8.99 -10.85
C PHE A 83 7.80 7.48 -10.92
N SER A 84 7.78 6.93 -12.14
CA SER A 84 7.66 5.48 -12.39
C SER A 84 8.79 4.64 -11.77
N THR A 85 9.93 5.25 -11.44
CA THR A 85 11.02 4.58 -10.71
C THR A 85 10.68 4.41 -9.24
N LEU A 86 10.13 5.45 -8.60
CA LEU A 86 9.71 5.39 -7.20
C LEU A 86 8.48 4.51 -7.04
N ASP A 87 7.51 4.62 -7.94
CA ASP A 87 6.30 3.80 -7.95
C ASP A 87 6.64 2.30 -8.03
N ARG A 88 7.50 1.90 -8.99
CA ARG A 88 8.00 0.51 -9.07
C ARG A 88 8.77 0.09 -7.82
N LEU A 89 9.53 1.00 -7.20
CA LEU A 89 10.27 0.70 -5.97
C LEU A 89 9.33 0.44 -4.81
N VAL A 90 8.32 1.29 -4.63
CA VAL A 90 7.26 1.15 -3.62
C VAL A 90 6.49 -0.15 -3.83
N GLY A 91 6.08 -0.44 -5.07
CA GLY A 91 5.40 -1.70 -5.42
C GLY A 91 6.21 -2.93 -4.99
N ARG A 92 7.51 -2.98 -5.33
CA ARG A 92 8.40 -4.08 -4.92
C ARG A 92 8.51 -4.22 -3.41
N VAL A 93 8.66 -3.11 -2.68
CA VAL A 93 8.75 -3.13 -1.21
C VAL A 93 7.45 -3.65 -0.61
N ARG A 94 6.29 -3.17 -1.08
CA ARG A 94 4.98 -3.64 -0.61
C ARG A 94 4.81 -5.13 -0.85
N THR A 95 5.14 -5.64 -2.04
CA THR A 95 5.07 -7.09 -2.33
C THR A 95 5.92 -7.91 -1.36
N LEU A 96 7.15 -7.45 -1.07
CA LEU A 96 8.05 -8.14 -0.14
C LEU A 96 7.51 -8.12 1.30
N VAL A 97 7.08 -6.95 1.78
CA VAL A 97 6.55 -6.77 3.13
C VAL A 97 5.27 -7.57 3.32
N TYR A 98 4.29 -7.44 2.41
CA TYR A 98 3.04 -8.20 2.50
C TYR A 98 3.28 -9.70 2.43
N GLY A 99 4.17 -10.16 1.54
CA GLY A 99 4.54 -11.57 1.49
C GLY A 99 5.13 -12.09 2.80
N HIS A 100 5.93 -11.27 3.50
CA HIS A 100 6.44 -11.63 4.83
C HIS A 100 5.32 -11.65 5.89
N LEU A 101 4.43 -10.64 5.88
CA LEU A 101 3.30 -10.57 6.81
C LEU A 101 2.37 -11.77 6.63
N PHE A 102 1.98 -12.10 5.39
CA PHE A 102 1.14 -13.25 5.11
C PHE A 102 1.77 -14.55 5.61
N ARG A 103 3.07 -14.77 5.37
CA ARG A 103 3.77 -15.94 5.93
C ARG A 103 3.77 -15.95 7.45
N GLY A 104 3.98 -14.80 8.09
CA GLY A 104 3.97 -14.67 9.55
C GLY A 104 2.61 -15.00 10.16
N VAL A 105 1.52 -14.52 9.54
CA VAL A 105 0.15 -14.83 9.94
C VAL A 105 -0.14 -16.32 9.79
N ASN A 106 0.14 -16.90 8.62
CA ASN A 106 -0.10 -18.33 8.37
C ASN A 106 0.72 -19.23 9.30
N ALA A 107 1.95 -18.84 9.65
CA ALA A 107 2.77 -19.61 10.60
C ALA A 107 2.19 -19.64 12.02
N ARG A 108 1.28 -18.72 12.36
CA ARG A 108 0.58 -18.65 13.66
C ARG A 108 -0.81 -19.30 13.62
N MET A 109 -1.34 -19.59 12.44
CA MET A 109 -2.64 -20.24 12.29
C MET A 109 -2.50 -21.72 12.60
N THR A 110 -3.30 -22.21 13.54
CA THR A 110 -3.45 -23.66 13.74
C THR A 110 -4.34 -24.23 12.63
N PRO A 111 -4.27 -25.55 12.35
CA PRO A 111 -5.17 -26.19 11.39
C PRO A 111 -6.66 -25.93 11.67
N GLU A 112 -7.04 -25.83 12.95
CA GLU A 112 -8.42 -25.56 13.38
C GLU A 112 -8.87 -24.15 13.01
N ILE A 113 -7.98 -23.16 13.19
CA ILE A 113 -8.22 -21.76 12.79
C ILE A 113 -8.35 -21.68 11.28
N GLN A 114 -7.43 -22.31 10.54
CA GLN A 114 -7.47 -22.34 9.08
C GLN A 114 -8.78 -22.96 8.58
N HIS A 115 -9.17 -24.11 9.13
CA HIS A 115 -10.43 -24.76 8.76
C HIS A 115 -11.65 -23.89 9.09
N THR A 116 -11.63 -23.19 10.22
CA THR A 116 -12.69 -22.25 10.60
C THR A 116 -12.83 -21.12 9.57
N ILE A 117 -11.71 -20.51 9.17
CA ILE A 117 -11.67 -19.44 8.15
C ILE A 117 -12.11 -19.97 6.77
N GLU A 118 -11.64 -21.15 6.37
CA GLU A 118 -12.06 -21.76 5.10
C GLU A 118 -13.55 -22.08 5.07
N ARG A 119 -14.10 -22.56 6.19
CA ARG A 119 -15.54 -22.77 6.35
C ARG A 119 -16.34 -21.47 6.23
N LEU A 120 -15.79 -20.33 6.68
CA LEU A 120 -16.42 -19.02 6.49
C LEU A 120 -16.52 -18.64 5.01
N LEU A 121 -15.52 -19.02 4.22
CA LEU A 121 -15.46 -18.79 2.78
C LEU A 121 -16.23 -19.84 1.96
N GLY A 122 -16.63 -20.96 2.58
CA GLY A 122 -17.50 -21.95 1.95
C GLY A 122 -18.88 -21.37 1.65
N VAL A 123 -19.37 -21.57 0.42
CA VAL A 123 -20.75 -21.22 0.06
C VAL A 123 -21.68 -22.22 0.73
N GLN A 124 -22.58 -21.75 1.61
CA GLN A 124 -23.55 -22.61 2.25
C GLN A 124 -24.80 -22.76 1.38
N THR A 125 -25.19 -24.01 1.11
CA THR A 125 -26.48 -24.38 0.51
C THR A 125 -27.52 -24.51 1.63
N PRO A 126 -28.75 -23.98 1.51
CA PRO A 126 -29.41 -23.38 0.33
C PRO A 126 -29.29 -21.86 0.22
N LEU A 127 -28.60 -21.18 1.13
CA LEU A 127 -28.51 -19.71 1.12
C LEU A 127 -27.71 -19.15 -0.07
N HIS A 128 -26.94 -19.98 -0.78
CA HIS A 128 -26.02 -19.59 -1.86
C HIS A 128 -25.08 -18.43 -1.47
N ARG A 129 -24.83 -18.29 -0.16
CA ARG A 129 -24.02 -17.23 0.42
C ARG A 129 -23.01 -17.85 1.37
N SER A 130 -21.80 -17.31 1.37
CA SER A 130 -20.78 -17.67 2.35
C SER A 130 -21.12 -17.06 3.71
N ALA A 131 -20.69 -17.68 4.80
CA ALA A 131 -20.81 -17.06 6.12
C ALA A 131 -20.01 -15.75 6.18
N PHE A 132 -18.95 -15.62 5.36
CA PHE A 132 -18.21 -14.39 5.18
C PHE A 132 -19.08 -13.20 4.74
N SER A 133 -20.08 -13.42 3.87
CA SER A 133 -21.01 -12.36 3.46
C SER A 133 -21.80 -11.76 4.62
N GLN A 134 -21.98 -12.53 5.71
CA GLN A 134 -22.66 -12.04 6.90
C GLN A 134 -21.85 -10.93 7.59
N PHE A 135 -20.51 -10.96 7.56
CA PHE A 135 -19.68 -9.89 8.13
C PHE A 135 -19.99 -8.51 7.54
N LYS A 136 -20.37 -8.45 6.27
CA LYS A 136 -20.61 -7.21 5.52
C LYS A 136 -22.01 -6.61 5.74
N LEU A 137 -22.94 -7.36 6.36
CA LEU A 137 -24.31 -6.88 6.54
C LEU A 137 -24.35 -5.68 7.49
N VAL A 138 -25.15 -4.68 7.13
CA VAL A 138 -25.39 -3.45 7.89
C VAL A 138 -26.66 -3.62 8.74
N PRO A 139 -26.72 -3.03 9.96
CA PRO A 139 -27.93 -2.96 10.78
C PRO A 139 -29.17 -2.57 9.98
N GLN A 140 -30.20 -3.42 10.08
CA GLN A 140 -31.55 -3.10 9.61
C GLN A 140 -32.28 -2.20 10.62
N SER A 141 -33.51 -1.80 10.32
CA SER A 141 -34.34 -0.96 11.19
C SER A 141 -34.44 -1.53 12.62
N PRO A 142 -34.59 -0.67 13.66
CA PRO A 142 -34.58 -1.09 15.06
C PRO A 142 -35.92 -1.74 15.46
N THR A 143 -36.21 -2.91 14.88
CA THR A 143 -37.35 -3.75 15.27
C THR A 143 -36.88 -4.86 16.22
N LEU A 144 -37.78 -5.38 17.07
CA LEU A 144 -37.46 -6.48 17.98
C LEU A 144 -36.92 -7.72 17.24
N SER A 145 -37.49 -8.03 16.07
CA SER A 145 -37.05 -9.13 15.22
C SER A 145 -35.61 -8.92 14.72
N HIS A 146 -35.30 -7.71 14.24
CA HIS A 146 -33.94 -7.39 13.79
C HIS A 146 -32.95 -7.42 14.95
N LEU A 147 -33.30 -6.88 16.12
CA LEU A 147 -32.44 -6.92 17.30
C LEU A 147 -32.09 -8.36 17.70
N LYS A 148 -33.05 -9.30 17.64
CA LYS A 148 -32.79 -10.71 17.93
C LYS A 148 -31.82 -11.33 16.91
N ALA A 149 -32.01 -11.07 15.62
CA ALA A 149 -31.08 -11.51 14.59
C ALA A 149 -29.66 -10.92 14.76
N TRP A 150 -29.55 -9.69 15.27
CA TRP A 150 -28.26 -9.07 15.60
C TRP A 150 -27.58 -9.70 16.81
N GLN A 151 -28.36 -10.07 17.83
CA GLN A 151 -27.85 -10.80 18.98
C GLN A 151 -27.33 -12.17 18.57
N ASP A 152 -28.12 -12.95 17.83
CA ASP A 152 -27.72 -14.28 17.37
C ASP A 152 -26.45 -14.21 16.49
N ARG A 153 -26.32 -13.14 15.69
CA ARG A 153 -25.09 -12.86 14.92
C ARG A 153 -23.91 -12.54 15.83
N LEU A 154 -24.10 -11.75 16.89
CA LEU A 154 -23.03 -11.43 17.83
C LEU A 154 -22.56 -12.70 18.56
N ASP A 155 -23.49 -13.55 19.00
CA ASP A 155 -23.19 -14.83 19.63
C ASP A 155 -22.37 -15.72 18.67
N TRP A 156 -22.79 -15.83 17.41
CA TRP A 156 -22.01 -16.52 16.37
C TRP A 156 -20.61 -15.93 16.16
N LEU A 157 -20.46 -14.61 16.17
CA LEU A 157 -19.14 -13.96 16.07
C LEU A 157 -18.25 -14.30 17.27
N MET A 158 -18.83 -14.38 18.47
CA MET A 158 -18.10 -14.74 19.69
C MET A 158 -17.63 -16.20 19.66
N GLU A 159 -18.39 -17.10 19.05
CA GLU A 159 -18.00 -18.51 18.87
C GLU A 159 -16.77 -18.72 17.98
N LEU A 160 -16.47 -17.77 17.09
CA LEU A 160 -15.29 -17.85 16.22
C LEU A 160 -13.97 -17.68 16.99
N GLY A 161 -14.01 -17.15 18.21
CA GLY A 161 -12.82 -16.89 19.03
C GLY A 161 -12.04 -15.65 18.60
N SER A 162 -10.95 -15.35 19.33
CA SER A 162 -10.10 -14.19 19.04
C SER A 162 -9.03 -14.52 18.00
N MET A 163 -9.09 -13.81 16.87
CA MET A 163 -8.08 -13.87 15.80
C MET A 163 -6.98 -12.81 15.98
N GLU A 164 -7.08 -11.92 16.98
CA GLU A 164 -6.10 -10.87 17.27
C GLU A 164 -4.64 -11.37 17.40
N PRO A 165 -4.37 -12.54 18.01
CA PRO A 165 -3.00 -13.06 18.12
C PRO A 165 -2.34 -13.33 16.77
N LEU A 166 -3.12 -13.61 15.73
CA LEU A 166 -2.62 -13.86 14.37
C LEU A 166 -2.02 -12.58 13.77
N LEU A 167 -2.65 -11.43 14.04
CA LEU A 167 -2.28 -10.11 13.55
C LEU A 167 -1.24 -9.40 14.42
N LYS A 168 -0.68 -10.07 15.43
CA LYS A 168 0.38 -9.53 16.29
C LYS A 168 1.55 -9.00 15.43
N ASP A 169 2.14 -7.87 15.82
CA ASP A 169 3.26 -7.24 15.10
C ASP A 169 2.94 -6.69 13.69
N ILE A 170 1.67 -6.72 13.24
CA ILE A 170 1.25 -6.04 12.01
C ILE A 170 0.90 -4.58 12.35
N PRO A 171 1.45 -3.59 11.61
CA PRO A 171 1.06 -2.20 11.78
C PRO A 171 -0.46 -1.98 11.66
N PRO A 172 -1.10 -1.20 12.55
CA PRO A 172 -2.54 -0.95 12.50
C PRO A 172 -3.02 -0.35 11.17
N ALA A 173 -2.19 0.45 10.51
CA ALA A 173 -2.49 1.00 9.19
C ALA A 173 -2.66 -0.10 8.13
N ILE A 174 -1.82 -1.14 8.19
CA ILE A 174 -1.89 -2.29 7.27
C ILE A 174 -3.09 -3.17 7.61
N VAL A 175 -3.36 -3.41 8.90
CA VAL A 175 -4.58 -4.14 9.33
C VAL A 175 -5.84 -3.45 8.79
N LYS A 176 -5.92 -2.12 8.92
CA LYS A 176 -7.03 -1.33 8.39
C LYS A 176 -7.12 -1.42 6.86
N HIS A 177 -5.99 -1.42 6.15
CA HIS A 177 -5.96 -1.59 4.70
C HIS A 177 -6.47 -2.98 4.29
N PHE A 178 -5.97 -4.05 4.90
CA PHE A 178 -6.40 -5.42 4.64
C PHE A 178 -7.89 -5.63 4.97
N ALA A 179 -8.38 -5.07 6.08
CA ALA A 179 -9.79 -5.12 6.41
C ALA A 179 -10.67 -4.37 5.38
N ALA A 180 -10.19 -3.24 4.87
CA ALA A 180 -10.90 -2.51 3.80
C ALA A 180 -10.87 -3.29 2.48
N GLU A 181 -9.76 -3.93 2.14
CA GLU A 181 -9.63 -4.82 0.97
C GLU A 181 -10.58 -6.01 1.08
N ALA A 182 -10.58 -6.72 2.21
CA ALA A 182 -11.47 -7.85 2.46
C ALA A 182 -12.96 -7.45 2.42
N ARG A 183 -13.31 -6.26 2.92
CA ARG A 183 -14.68 -5.74 2.86
C ARG A 183 -15.14 -5.50 1.42
N ALA A 184 -14.26 -5.02 0.55
CA ALA A 184 -14.57 -4.76 -0.85
C ALA A 184 -14.73 -6.04 -1.68
N LEU A 185 -14.03 -7.12 -1.31
CA LEU A 185 -13.95 -8.35 -2.10
C LEU A 185 -15.02 -9.38 -1.76
N ASP A 186 -15.66 -9.96 -2.76
CA ASP A 186 -16.57 -11.09 -2.58
C ASP A 186 -15.82 -12.43 -2.49
N THR A 187 -16.55 -13.48 -2.09
CA THR A 187 -15.96 -14.79 -1.81
C THR A 187 -15.30 -15.41 -3.05
N SER A 188 -15.85 -15.19 -4.24
CA SER A 188 -15.24 -15.62 -5.50
C SER A 188 -13.92 -14.90 -5.77
N GLU A 189 -13.87 -13.59 -5.60
CA GLU A 189 -12.64 -12.79 -5.82
C GLU A 189 -11.57 -13.15 -4.79
N LEU A 190 -11.97 -13.44 -3.54
CA LEU A 190 -11.06 -13.94 -2.51
C LEU A 190 -10.45 -15.29 -2.89
N GLN A 191 -11.15 -16.14 -3.65
CA GLN A 191 -10.63 -17.44 -4.10
C GLN A 191 -9.54 -17.32 -5.16
N ASP A 192 -9.49 -16.21 -5.92
CA ASP A 192 -8.46 -15.95 -6.92
C ASP A 192 -7.10 -15.58 -6.30
N TYR A 193 -7.08 -15.19 -5.02
CA TYR A 193 -5.84 -14.91 -4.31
C TYR A 193 -5.13 -16.19 -3.82
N THR A 194 -3.83 -16.05 -3.55
CA THR A 194 -3.05 -17.12 -2.92
C THR A 194 -3.66 -17.48 -1.56
N PRO A 195 -3.62 -18.77 -1.15
CA PRO A 195 -4.19 -19.20 0.13
C PRO A 195 -3.68 -18.36 1.31
N ALA A 196 -2.37 -18.04 1.30
CA ALA A 196 -1.76 -17.24 2.35
C ALA A 196 -2.36 -15.84 2.49
N LYS A 197 -2.59 -15.15 1.36
CA LYS A 197 -3.22 -13.82 1.35
C LYS A 197 -4.69 -13.94 1.74
N ARG A 198 -5.41 -14.87 1.14
CA ARG A 198 -6.83 -15.11 1.39
C ARG A 198 -7.13 -15.33 2.88
N LEU A 199 -6.38 -16.23 3.53
CA LEU A 199 -6.55 -16.51 4.96
C LEU A 199 -6.22 -15.29 5.82
N THR A 200 -5.18 -14.53 5.46
CA THR A 200 -4.80 -13.32 6.21
C THR A 200 -5.84 -12.21 6.09
N LEU A 201 -6.51 -12.07 4.94
CA LEU A 201 -7.54 -11.04 4.75
C LEU A 201 -8.81 -11.30 5.56
N VAL A 202 -9.08 -12.56 5.93
CA VAL A 202 -10.29 -12.96 6.65
C VAL A 202 -10.06 -13.06 8.17
N ALA A 203 -8.82 -13.31 8.59
CA ALA A 203 -8.40 -13.34 9.99
C ALA A 203 -8.46 -11.96 10.65
#